data_AF-A0A1B1NIZ0-F1
#
_entry.id   AF-A0A1B1NIZ0-F1
#
_cell.length_a   1.000
_cell.length_b   1.000
_cell.length_c   1.000
_cell.angle_alpha   90.00
_cell.angle_beta   90.00
_cell.angle_gamma   90.00
#
_symmetry.space_group_name_H-M   'P 1'
#
loop_
_entity.id
_entity.type
_entity.pdbx_description
1 polymer ?
#
loop_
_entity_poly.entity_id
_entity_poly.type
_entity_poly.pdbx_seq_one_letter_code
_entity_poly.pdbx_strand_id
1 'polypeptide(L)' 'WLMPMHQTDTLFHKAKSKMKFLFGYEADNHAVNAVPKETLVKFSKAEDGGLHGKGLWEPVRTGYTPESPLKDRFAEMYLA' A
#
# COMPACT_ATOMS: atom_id res chain seq x y z
N TRP A 1 -0.21 -9.61 -11.53
CA TRP A 1 -0.99 -9.58 -12.78
C TRP A 1 -0.50 -8.39 -13.60
N LEU A 2 -0.02 -8.61 -14.82
CA LEU A 2 0.35 -7.52 -15.73
C LEU A 2 -0.86 -7.27 -16.63
N MET A 3 -1.36 -6.03 -16.66
CA MET A 3 -2.53 -5.73 -17.48
C MET A 3 -2.17 -5.91 -18.97
N PRO A 4 -2.82 -6.82 -19.72
CA PRO A 4 -2.47 -7.09 -21.12
C PRO A 4 -2.62 -5.86 -22.02
N MET A 5 -3.58 -4.97 -21.72
CA MET A 5 -3.80 -3.74 -22.46
C MET A 5 -2.66 -2.71 -22.34
N HIS A 6 -1.80 -2.82 -21.33
CA HIS A 6 -0.61 -1.96 -21.20
C HIS A 6 0.60 -2.50 -21.99
N GLN A 7 0.42 -3.64 -22.68
CA GLN A 7 1.46 -4.32 -23.45
C GLN A 7 1.20 -4.25 -24.97
N THR A 8 0.22 -3.46 -25.40
CA THR A 8 -0.13 -3.32 -26.83
C THR A 8 0.68 -2.21 -27.48
N ASP A 9 1.47 -2.55 -28.50
CA ASP A 9 2.24 -1.56 -29.28
C ASP A 9 1.37 -0.68 -30.20
N THR A 10 0.07 -0.99 -30.31
CA THR A 10 -0.86 -0.32 -31.22
C THR A 10 -1.74 0.73 -30.56
N LEU A 11 -1.66 0.94 -29.24
CA LEU A 11 -2.54 1.89 -28.55
C LEU A 11 -2.06 3.33 -28.75
N PHE A 12 -2.95 4.19 -29.24
CA PHE A 12 -2.70 5.60 -29.47
C PHE A 12 -2.73 6.43 -28.17
N HIS A 13 -1.74 7.31 -27.96
CA HIS A 13 -1.78 8.33 -26.92
C HIS A 13 -0.92 9.58 -27.25
N LYS A 14 -1.06 10.63 -26.44
CA LYS A 14 -0.25 11.86 -26.55
C LYS A 14 1.13 11.64 -25.94
N ALA A 15 2.17 12.14 -26.59
CA ALA A 15 3.53 12.16 -26.04
C ALA A 15 3.62 13.06 -24.81
N LYS A 16 4.35 12.62 -23.78
CA LYS A 16 4.52 13.32 -22.50
C LYS A 16 5.04 14.75 -22.64
N SER A 17 6.01 14.97 -23.53
CA SER A 17 6.78 16.22 -23.57
C SER A 17 6.65 17.02 -24.86
N LYS A 18 5.79 16.60 -25.81
CA LYS A 18 5.67 17.23 -27.13
C LYS A 18 4.23 17.21 -27.62
N MET A 19 3.88 18.15 -28.51
CA MET A 19 2.61 18.14 -29.26
C MET A 19 2.70 17.13 -30.42
N LYS A 20 2.80 15.84 -30.07
CA LYS A 20 2.93 14.71 -30.99
C LYS A 20 2.12 13.53 -30.45
N PHE A 21 1.67 12.67 -31.35
CA PHE A 21 1.08 11.37 -31.03
C PHE A 21 2.09 10.23 -31.13
N LEU A 22 1.93 9.24 -30.26
CA LEU A 22 2.70 8.00 -30.20
C LEU A 22 1.74 6.82 -30.17
N PHE A 23 2.28 5.66 -30.55
CA PHE A 23 1.59 4.38 -30.46
C PHE A 23 2.46 3.44 -29.65
N GLY A 24 1.86 2.72 -28.70
CA GLY A 24 2.55 1.75 -27.86
C GLY A 24 3.23 2.38 -26.65
N TYR A 25 4.39 1.85 -26.26
CA TYR A 25 5.04 2.16 -24.99
C TYR A 25 5.50 3.62 -24.85
N GLU A 26 5.19 4.22 -23.70
CA GLU A 26 5.83 5.45 -23.22
C GLU A 26 5.96 5.40 -21.69
N ALA A 27 7.17 5.60 -21.18
CA ALA A 27 7.42 5.64 -19.74
C ALA A 27 6.52 6.71 -19.07
N ASP A 28 5.91 6.34 -17.94
CA ASP A 28 5.01 7.19 -17.13
C ASP A 28 3.63 7.49 -17.75
N ASN A 29 3.41 7.18 -19.03
CA ASN A 29 2.13 7.41 -19.73
C ASN A 29 1.43 6.11 -20.15
N HIS A 30 2.15 5.22 -20.84
CA HIS A 30 1.65 3.94 -21.33
C HIS A 30 2.71 2.85 -21.11
N ALA A 31 2.76 2.35 -19.88
CA ALA A 31 3.65 1.28 -19.46
C ALA A 31 2.93 0.29 -18.54
N VAL A 32 3.45 -0.94 -18.48
CA VAL A 32 2.97 -1.96 -17.55
C VAL A 32 3.11 -1.45 -16.12
N ASN A 33 2.00 -1.41 -15.38
CA ASN A 33 2.01 -1.18 -13.95
C ASN A 33 1.90 -2.51 -13.21
N ALA A 34 2.66 -2.66 -12.13
CA ALA A 34 2.69 -3.90 -11.35
C ALA A 34 1.57 -3.97 -10.29
N VAL A 35 0.63 -3.03 -10.30
CA VAL A 35 -0.32 -2.85 -9.19
C VAL A 35 -1.48 -3.86 -9.30
N PRO A 36 -1.64 -4.78 -8.33
CA PRO A 36 -2.90 -5.51 -8.19
C PRO A 36 -3.95 -4.53 -7.68
N LYS A 37 -4.85 -4.05 -8.55
CA LYS A 37 -5.97 -3.19 -8.16
C LYS A 37 -7.01 -3.94 -7.33
N GLU A 38 -7.06 -5.26 -7.49
CA GLU A 38 -7.92 -6.19 -6.76
C GLU A 38 -7.09 -7.44 -6.45
N THR A 39 -7.07 -7.86 -5.19
CA THR A 39 -6.39 -9.08 -4.75
C THR A 39 -7.24 -9.78 -3.70
N LEU A 40 -7.40 -11.10 -3.82
CA LEU A 40 -8.03 -11.90 -2.78
C LEU A 40 -7.01 -12.13 -1.68
N VAL A 41 -7.32 -11.63 -0.49
CA VAL A 41 -6.48 -11.82 0.70
C VAL A 41 -7.24 -12.60 1.75
N LYS A 42 -6.53 -13.48 2.45
CA LYS A 42 -7.05 -14.18 3.63
C LYS A 42 -6.47 -13.51 4.87
N PHE A 43 -7.35 -13.03 5.73
CA PHE A 43 -6.97 -12.59 7.06
C PHE A 43 -7.10 -13.76 8.04
N SER A 44 -6.08 -13.94 8.87
CA SER A 44 -6.10 -14.84 10.02
C SER A 44 -5.49 -14.14 11.22
N LYS A 45 -5.97 -14.46 12.42
CA LYS A 45 -5.34 -14.01 13.65
C LYS A 45 -3.89 -14.53 13.68
N ALA A 46 -2.93 -13.63 13.85
CA ALA A 46 -1.53 -14.00 14.00
C ALA A 46 -1.25 -14.44 15.44
N GLU A 47 -1.52 -13.57 16.41
CA GLU A 47 -1.30 -13.80 17.84
C GLU A 47 -2.30 -13.02 18.71
N ASP A 48 -2.29 -13.29 20.01
CA ASP A 48 -3.02 -12.48 20.99
C ASP A 48 -2.35 -11.11 21.15
N GLY A 49 -3.18 -10.09 21.36
CA GLY A 49 -2.69 -8.75 21.66
C GLY A 49 -2.13 -8.62 23.08
N GLY A 50 -1.72 -7.41 23.42
CA GLY A 50 -1.14 -7.13 24.74
C GLY A 50 0.35 -7.44 24.82
N LEU A 51 1.02 -6.86 25.80
CA LEU A 51 2.45 -7.09 26.00
C LEU A 51 2.67 -8.58 26.33
N HIS A 52 3.59 -9.23 25.61
CA HIS A 52 3.85 -10.68 25.72
C HIS A 52 2.62 -11.58 25.45
N GLY A 53 1.68 -11.13 24.62
CA GLY A 53 0.49 -11.91 24.24
C GLY A 53 -0.55 -12.06 25.36
N LYS A 54 -0.52 -11.16 26.35
CA LYS A 54 -1.42 -11.21 27.51
C LYS A 54 -2.31 -9.98 27.56
N GLY A 55 -3.62 -10.21 27.46
CA GLY A 55 -4.65 -9.20 27.71
C GLY A 55 -4.92 -8.28 26.51
N LEU A 56 -5.58 -7.15 26.79
CA LEU A 56 -5.91 -6.17 25.77
C LEU A 56 -4.66 -5.40 25.33
N TRP A 57 -4.54 -5.12 24.03
CA TRP A 57 -3.46 -4.30 23.51
C TRP A 57 -3.44 -2.91 24.13
N GLU A 58 -2.28 -2.46 24.58
CA GLU A 58 -2.15 -1.27 25.43
C GLU A 58 -2.74 0.01 24.78
N PRO A 59 -2.53 0.30 23.49
CA PRO A 59 -3.17 1.42 22.81
C PRO A 59 -4.69 1.38 22.85
N VAL A 60 -5.30 0.20 22.74
CA VAL A 60 -6.76 0.04 22.83
C VAL A 60 -7.23 0.31 24.25
N ARG A 61 -6.52 -0.23 25.24
CA ARG A 61 -6.85 -0.04 26.67
C ARG A 61 -6.81 1.43 27.09
N THR A 62 -5.89 2.22 26.55
CA THR A 62 -5.72 3.64 26.91
C THR A 62 -6.50 4.60 26.02
N GLY A 63 -7.20 4.13 24.98
CA GLY A 63 -7.86 4.99 24.01
C GLY A 63 -6.86 5.84 23.21
N TYR A 64 -5.71 5.26 22.84
CA TYR A 64 -4.64 5.97 22.14
C TYR A 64 -5.11 6.50 20.78
N THR A 65 -4.87 7.78 20.55
CA THR A 65 -5.10 8.49 19.29
C THR A 65 -3.81 9.19 18.87
N PRO A 66 -3.67 9.64 17.61
CA PRO A 66 -2.46 10.33 17.14
C PRO A 66 -2.03 11.55 17.96
N GLU A 67 -2.96 12.20 18.68
CA GLU A 67 -2.69 13.36 19.54
C GLU A 67 -2.40 12.98 21.00
N SER A 68 -2.44 11.71 21.34
CA SER A 68 -2.29 11.25 22.71
C SER A 68 -0.89 11.56 23.26
N PRO A 69 -0.79 11.98 24.53
CA PRO A 69 0.51 12.20 25.18
C PRO A 69 1.31 10.89 25.35
N LEU A 70 0.72 9.73 25.08
CA LEU A 70 1.35 8.41 25.20
C LEU A 70 2.08 7.96 23.93
N LYS A 71 2.24 8.84 22.94
CA LYS A 71 2.74 8.47 21.59
C LYS A 71 4.11 7.80 21.56
N ASP A 72 5.03 8.28 22.39
CA ASP A 72 6.41 7.78 22.39
C ASP A 72 6.53 6.52 23.25
N ARG A 73 5.63 6.34 24.23
CA ARG A 73 5.62 5.23 25.19
C ARG A 73 5.39 3.86 24.53
N PHE A 74 4.50 3.77 23.54
CA PHE A 74 4.16 2.46 22.96
C PHE A 74 5.24 1.92 22.03
N ALA A 75 5.99 2.80 21.35
CA ALA A 75 7.14 2.39 20.57
C ALA A 75 8.18 1.71 21.46
N GLU A 76 8.50 2.30 22.62
CA GLU A 76 9.42 1.72 23.60
C GLU A 76 8.94 0.37 24.14
N MET A 77 7.64 0.23 24.42
CA MET A 77 7.09 -1.01 25.00
C MET A 77 7.09 -2.21 24.06
N TYR A 78 6.95 -1.98 22.74
CA TYR A 78 6.76 -3.06 21.76
C TYR A 78 7.94 -3.26 20.80
N LEU A 79 8.91 -2.33 20.75
CA LEU A 79 10.09 -2.43 19.88
C LEU A 79 11.39 -2.79 20.63
N ALA A 80 11.36 -2.86 21.97
CA ALA A 80 12.47 -3.34 22.80
C ALA A 80 12.50 -4.88 22.86
#